data_AF-F8ND10-F1
#
_entry.id   AF-F8ND10-F1
#
_cell.length_a   1.000
_cell.length_b   1.000
_cell.length_c   1.000
_cell.angle_alpha   90.00
_cell.angle_beta   90.00
_cell.angle_gamma   90.00
#
_symmetry.space_group_name_H-M   'P 1'
#
loop_
_entity.id
_entity.type
_entity.pdbx_description
1 polymer ?
#
loop_
_entity_poly.entity_id
_entity_poly.type
_entity_poly.pdbx_seq_one_letter_code
_entity_poly.pdbx_strand_id
1 'polypeptide(L)'
;MTLNVISFIDSKGGNSEEIRESQRNCGGTLDEKYVAAGYLNPEILVRLKDHYNTTQYILFFSLLKKKCMQWGLKSTHGQAHTMESIGPSIKCLHLQYPQQGSHDMKAVLRDEEGVMTPRKLILRYMNEHYPNKVLAHKYYEGLDNGLYNPDDTLERRPDNIFQQSERWNFTDFLVKVHMPYLQQVWEKYACPGHKVYDLVPPAFNAQASAFFAESRYLAVTNNTA
;
A
#
# COMPACT_ATOMS: atom_id res chain seq x y z
N MET A 1 12.04 -21.28 -37.40
CA MET A 1 11.42 -21.21 -36.06
C MET A 1 12.51 -20.81 -35.07
N THR A 2 12.30 -19.65 -34.46
CA THR A 2 13.29 -18.82 -33.78
C THR A 2 12.90 -18.74 -32.31
N LEU A 3 13.78 -19.12 -31.38
CA LEU A 3 13.86 -18.63 -29.99
C LEU A 3 14.91 -19.44 -29.19
N ASN A 4 15.95 -18.79 -28.67
CA ASN A 4 16.42 -18.96 -27.27
C ASN A 4 17.57 -17.99 -26.93
N VAL A 5 17.21 -16.85 -26.33
CA VAL A 5 18.10 -15.72 -25.94
C VAL A 5 18.70 -15.92 -24.54
N ILE A 6 19.01 -17.15 -24.12
CA ILE A 6 19.80 -17.40 -22.89
C ILE A 6 21.11 -18.15 -23.17
N SER A 7 21.32 -18.66 -24.38
CA SER A 7 22.64 -19.10 -24.84
C SER A 7 23.54 -17.95 -25.33
N PHE A 8 23.15 -16.68 -25.17
CA PHE A 8 23.82 -15.56 -25.84
C PHE A 8 24.99 -14.92 -25.06
N ILE A 9 25.33 -15.41 -23.86
CA ILE A 9 26.53 -14.98 -23.14
C ILE A 9 27.74 -15.92 -23.41
N ASP A 10 27.57 -17.02 -24.15
CA ASP A 10 28.58 -18.09 -24.20
C ASP A 10 29.44 -18.15 -25.49
N SER A 11 29.42 -17.12 -26.35
CA SER A 11 30.02 -17.24 -27.71
C SER A 11 31.09 -16.20 -28.08
N LYS A 12 31.77 -15.57 -27.13
CA LYS A 12 33.04 -14.87 -27.44
C LYS A 12 34.14 -15.13 -26.41
N GLY A 13 34.77 -16.30 -26.54
CA GLY A 13 36.22 -16.47 -26.34
C GLY A 13 36.77 -16.52 -24.91
N GLY A 14 35.92 -16.65 -23.89
CA GLY A 14 36.36 -16.99 -22.53
C GLY A 14 36.23 -18.50 -22.28
N ASN A 15 37.18 -19.09 -21.57
CA ASN A 15 37.31 -20.52 -21.29
C ASN A 15 35.99 -21.11 -20.72
N SER A 16 35.22 -21.78 -21.56
CA SER A 16 33.83 -22.18 -21.30
C SER A 16 33.66 -23.34 -20.31
N GLU A 17 34.76 -24.03 -19.96
CA GLU A 17 34.74 -25.06 -18.92
C GLU A 17 34.67 -24.48 -17.51
N GLU A 18 35.29 -23.33 -17.23
CA GLU A 18 35.37 -22.77 -15.87
C GLU A 18 34.02 -22.18 -15.40
N ILE A 19 33.21 -21.65 -16.33
CA ILE A 19 31.86 -21.14 -16.05
C ILE A 19 30.85 -22.29 -15.93
N ARG A 20 31.01 -23.36 -16.72
CA ARG A 20 30.15 -24.56 -16.65
C ARG A 20 30.42 -25.40 -15.40
N GLU A 21 31.65 -25.43 -14.89
CA GLU A 21 31.99 -26.09 -13.61
C GLU A 21 31.39 -25.31 -12.42
N SER A 22 31.43 -23.97 -12.47
CA SER A 22 30.84 -23.09 -11.46
C SER A 22 29.30 -23.18 -11.40
N GLN A 23 28.65 -23.35 -12.55
CA GLN A 23 27.19 -23.56 -12.61
C GLN A 23 26.73 -24.97 -12.21
N ARG A 24 27.58 -26.00 -12.36
CA ARG A 24 27.24 -27.37 -11.95
C ARG A 24 27.25 -27.59 -10.44
N ASN A 25 28.01 -26.78 -9.69
CA ASN A 25 28.16 -26.96 -8.23
C ASN A 25 27.24 -26.09 -7.37
N CYS A 26 26.40 -25.22 -7.95
CA CYS A 26 25.64 -24.23 -7.18
C CYS A 26 24.16 -24.08 -7.60
N GLY A 27 23.45 -25.20 -7.81
CA GLY A 27 22.01 -25.33 -7.55
C GLY A 27 20.99 -24.41 -8.26
N GLY A 28 21.37 -23.65 -9.28
CA GLY A 28 20.45 -22.80 -10.05
C GLY A 28 21.12 -21.56 -10.64
N THR A 29 20.51 -20.95 -11.66
CA THR A 29 21.00 -19.71 -12.27
C THR A 29 20.81 -18.51 -11.33
N LEU A 30 21.55 -17.41 -11.54
CA LEU A 30 21.57 -16.28 -10.61
C LEU A 30 20.19 -15.60 -10.45
N ASP A 31 19.43 -15.57 -11.54
CA ASP A 31 18.03 -15.17 -11.59
C ASP A 31 17.11 -16.08 -10.76
N GLU A 32 17.28 -17.41 -10.83
CA GLU A 32 16.55 -18.36 -9.98
C GLU A 32 16.83 -18.10 -8.50
N LYS A 33 18.08 -17.78 -8.13
CA LYS A 33 18.45 -17.41 -6.75
C LYS A 33 17.74 -16.14 -6.30
N TYR A 34 17.64 -15.12 -7.15
CA TYR A 34 16.93 -13.89 -6.77
C TYR A 34 15.41 -14.09 -6.67
N VAL A 35 14.82 -14.90 -7.55
CA VAL A 35 13.39 -15.22 -7.43
C VAL A 35 13.11 -16.05 -6.19
N ALA A 36 13.95 -17.05 -5.89
CA ALA A 36 13.87 -17.86 -4.68
C ALA A 36 14.05 -17.01 -3.41
N ALA A 37 14.92 -16.00 -3.46
CA ALA A 37 15.09 -15.01 -2.39
C ALA A 37 13.92 -14.00 -2.28
N GLY A 38 12.90 -14.10 -3.14
CA GLY A 38 11.69 -13.31 -3.03
C GLY A 38 11.79 -11.86 -3.53
N TYR A 39 12.83 -11.53 -4.30
CA TYR A 39 12.95 -10.21 -4.91
C TYR A 39 11.84 -9.95 -5.92
N LEU A 40 11.35 -8.72 -5.97
CA LEU A 40 10.40 -8.30 -6.99
C LEU A 40 11.11 -8.19 -8.34
N ASN A 41 10.42 -8.46 -9.44
CA ASN A 41 11.00 -8.38 -10.78
C ASN A 41 11.78 -7.06 -11.07
N PRO A 42 11.34 -5.86 -10.63
CA PRO A 42 12.14 -4.65 -10.79
C PRO A 42 13.47 -4.69 -10.02
N GLU A 43 13.48 -5.24 -8.81
CA GLU A 43 14.68 -5.39 -7.97
C GLU A 43 15.64 -6.41 -8.56
N ILE A 44 15.11 -7.51 -9.11
CA ILE A 44 15.90 -8.51 -9.85
C ILE A 44 16.60 -7.84 -11.02
N LEU A 45 15.91 -7.00 -11.80
CA LEU A 45 16.55 -6.27 -12.91
C LEU A 45 17.67 -5.35 -12.44
N VAL A 46 17.47 -4.62 -11.33
CA VAL A 46 18.50 -3.73 -10.77
C VAL A 46 19.73 -4.55 -10.38
N ARG A 47 19.55 -5.67 -9.67
CA ARG A 47 20.65 -6.53 -9.24
C ARG A 47 21.35 -7.22 -10.41
N LEU A 48 20.59 -7.69 -11.39
CA LEU A 48 21.17 -8.36 -12.56
C LEU A 48 22.08 -7.43 -13.37
N LYS A 49 21.87 -6.10 -13.36
CA LYS A 49 22.74 -5.15 -14.08
C LYS A 49 24.20 -5.22 -13.63
N ASP A 50 24.48 -5.63 -12.40
CA ASP A 50 25.84 -5.78 -11.88
C ASP A 50 26.53 -7.05 -12.43
N HIS A 51 25.78 -7.93 -13.10
CA HIS A 51 26.23 -9.24 -13.56
C HIS A 51 26.28 -9.39 -15.09
N TYR A 52 25.90 -8.37 -15.86
CA TYR A 52 26.04 -8.38 -17.32
C TYR A 52 26.45 -7.02 -17.88
N ASN A 53 27.07 -7.02 -19.06
CA ASN A 53 27.45 -5.79 -19.73
C ASN A 53 26.21 -5.07 -20.31
N THR A 54 25.77 -4.01 -19.63
CA THR A 54 24.59 -3.21 -20.01
C THR A 54 24.76 -2.42 -21.31
N THR A 55 25.99 -2.21 -21.80
CA THR A 55 26.25 -1.56 -23.10
C THR A 55 26.00 -2.51 -24.27
N GLN A 56 26.17 -3.81 -24.04
CA GLN A 56 26.02 -4.84 -25.06
C GLN A 56 24.64 -5.51 -25.02
N TYR A 57 24.06 -5.62 -23.82
CA TYR A 57 22.81 -6.34 -23.59
C TYR A 57 21.83 -5.47 -22.82
N ILE A 58 20.59 -5.39 -23.30
CA ILE A 58 19.50 -4.70 -22.60
C ILE A 58 18.49 -5.75 -22.14
N LEU A 59 18.39 -5.94 -20.83
CA LEU A 59 17.40 -6.85 -20.24
C LEU A 59 16.10 -6.09 -19.97
N PHE A 60 15.07 -6.40 -20.75
CA PHE A 60 13.73 -5.84 -20.56
C PHE A 60 12.91 -6.65 -19.55
N PHE A 61 12.01 -5.96 -18.85
CA PHE A 61 11.08 -6.57 -17.90
C PHE A 61 10.18 -7.64 -18.50
N SER A 62 9.78 -7.47 -19.77
CA SER A 62 9.00 -8.46 -20.52
C SER A 62 9.77 -9.76 -20.76
N LEU A 63 11.08 -9.66 -21.03
CA LEU A 63 11.94 -10.82 -21.22
C LEU A 63 12.15 -11.57 -19.90
N LEU A 64 12.43 -10.85 -18.80
CA LEU A 64 12.52 -11.45 -17.46
C LEU A 64 11.23 -12.19 -17.09
N LYS A 65 10.06 -11.57 -17.28
CA LYS A 65 8.76 -12.22 -17.03
C LYS A 65 8.58 -13.50 -17.85
N LYS A 66 8.92 -13.48 -19.14
CA LYS A 66 8.85 -14.66 -20.02
C LYS A 66 9.75 -15.79 -19.50
N LYS A 67 10.91 -15.44 -18.95
CA LYS A 67 11.86 -16.40 -18.38
C LYS A 67 11.41 -16.95 -17.04
N CYS A 68 10.92 -16.12 -16.12
CA CYS A 68 10.26 -16.61 -14.89
C CYS A 68 9.14 -17.60 -15.23
N MET A 69 8.32 -17.31 -16.24
CA MET A 69 7.27 -18.22 -16.69
C MET A 69 7.83 -19.53 -17.28
N GLN A 70 8.92 -19.46 -18.05
CA GLN A 70 9.61 -20.63 -18.60
C GLN A 70 10.21 -21.53 -17.52
N TRP A 71 10.70 -20.94 -16.42
CA TRP A 71 11.21 -21.66 -15.25
C TRP A 71 10.11 -22.15 -14.30
N GLY A 72 8.83 -21.97 -14.65
CA GLY A 72 7.71 -22.37 -13.79
C GLY A 72 7.52 -21.48 -12.54
N LEU A 73 8.22 -20.34 -12.47
CA LEU A 73 8.12 -19.37 -11.39
C LEU A 73 6.86 -18.53 -11.61
N LYS A 74 5.77 -18.99 -11.01
CA LYS A 74 4.48 -18.28 -11.04
C LYS A 74 4.57 -17.05 -10.15
N SER A 75 4.14 -15.90 -10.66
CA SER A 75 3.96 -14.71 -9.84
C SER A 75 2.89 -14.95 -8.77
N THR A 76 2.85 -14.11 -7.74
CA THR A 76 1.77 -14.08 -6.73
C THR A 76 0.37 -14.15 -7.37
N HIS A 77 0.17 -13.42 -8.49
CA HIS A 77 -1.09 -13.46 -9.22
C HIS A 77 -1.27 -14.75 -10.04
N GLY A 78 -0.19 -15.30 -10.59
CA GLY A 78 -0.22 -16.55 -11.37
C GLY A 78 -0.43 -17.81 -10.52
N GLN A 79 -0.17 -17.75 -9.21
CA GLN A 79 -0.50 -18.85 -8.29
C GLN A 79 -2.00 -18.93 -7.98
N ALA A 80 -2.76 -17.84 -8.19
CA ALA A 80 -4.21 -17.77 -8.01
C ALA A 80 -4.70 -18.29 -6.64
N HIS A 81 -3.93 -18.03 -5.58
CA HIS A 81 -4.26 -18.45 -4.23
C HIS A 81 -5.62 -17.89 -3.77
N THR A 82 -6.46 -18.77 -3.22
CA THR A 82 -7.71 -18.46 -2.53
C THR A 82 -7.52 -18.57 -1.02
N MET A 83 -8.50 -18.12 -0.22
CA MET A 83 -8.42 -18.25 1.25
C MET A 83 -8.32 -19.70 1.71
N GLU A 84 -9.02 -20.60 1.01
CA GLU A 84 -9.01 -22.04 1.29
C GLU A 84 -7.63 -22.64 0.98
N SER A 85 -7.00 -22.21 -0.12
CA SER A 85 -5.70 -22.74 -0.53
C SER A 85 -4.55 -22.36 0.42
N ILE A 86 -4.64 -21.21 1.10
CA ILE A 86 -3.58 -20.70 1.97
C ILE A 86 -3.80 -21.03 3.44
N GLY A 87 -5.03 -21.42 3.80
CA GLY A 87 -5.43 -21.63 5.18
C GLY A 87 -4.57 -22.66 5.93
N PRO A 88 -4.27 -23.84 5.34
CA PRO A 88 -3.41 -24.83 6.00
C PRO A 88 -2.02 -24.28 6.36
N SER A 89 -1.32 -23.63 5.42
CA SER A 89 0.01 -23.06 5.68
C SER A 89 -0.05 -21.93 6.71
N ILE A 90 -1.04 -21.02 6.64
CA ILE A 90 -1.20 -19.98 7.67
C ILE A 90 -1.45 -20.60 9.04
N LYS A 91 -2.31 -21.63 9.13
CA LYS A 91 -2.62 -22.29 10.40
C LYS A 91 -1.37 -22.93 11.01
N CYS A 92 -0.55 -23.62 10.21
CA CYS A 92 0.71 -24.20 10.67
C CYS A 92 1.68 -23.13 11.18
N LEU A 93 1.93 -22.08 10.38
CA LEU A 93 2.81 -20.99 10.78
C LEU A 93 2.29 -20.22 11.99
N HIS A 94 0.97 -20.09 12.14
CA HIS A 94 0.38 -19.41 13.29
C HIS A 94 0.52 -20.20 14.60
N LEU A 95 0.61 -21.53 14.53
CA LEU A 95 0.94 -22.35 15.70
C LEU A 95 2.41 -22.14 16.12
N GLN A 96 3.30 -21.97 15.14
CA GLN A 96 4.74 -21.76 15.38
C GLN A 96 5.06 -20.32 15.80
N TYR A 97 4.40 -19.34 15.19
CA TYR A 97 4.64 -17.90 15.37
C TYR A 97 3.34 -17.17 15.77
N PRO A 98 2.79 -17.42 16.96
CA PRO A 98 1.46 -16.94 17.34
C PRO A 98 1.31 -15.42 17.46
N GLN A 99 2.42 -14.68 17.51
CA GLN A 99 2.48 -13.22 17.64
C GLN A 99 2.66 -12.48 16.31
N GLN A 100 2.96 -13.17 15.22
CA GLN A 100 3.23 -12.51 13.94
C GLN A 100 1.98 -11.93 13.30
N GLY A 101 2.09 -10.68 12.83
CA GLY A 101 1.07 -10.01 12.04
C GLY A 101 1.07 -10.45 10.57
N SER A 102 0.05 -10.00 9.82
CA SER A 102 -0.10 -10.35 8.39
C SER A 102 1.10 -9.96 7.51
N HIS A 103 1.87 -8.95 7.92
CA HIS A 103 3.06 -8.52 7.20
C HIS A 103 4.18 -9.56 7.33
N ASP A 104 4.53 -9.93 8.55
CA ASP A 104 5.62 -10.86 8.82
C ASP A 104 5.25 -12.29 8.41
N MET A 105 3.99 -12.68 8.62
CA MET A 105 3.44 -13.94 8.14
C MET A 105 3.61 -14.11 6.62
N LYS A 106 3.55 -13.01 5.84
CA LYS A 106 3.80 -13.05 4.40
C LYS A 106 5.26 -13.42 4.07
N ALA A 107 6.21 -12.89 4.84
CA ALA A 107 7.62 -13.21 4.67
C ALA A 107 7.88 -14.69 5.02
N VAL A 108 7.34 -15.15 6.14
CA VAL A 108 7.49 -16.56 6.57
C VAL A 108 6.82 -17.54 5.60
N LEU A 109 5.59 -17.24 5.12
CA LEU A 109 4.92 -18.07 4.09
C LEU A 109 5.77 -18.22 2.82
N ARG A 110 6.46 -17.16 2.44
CA ARG A 110 7.34 -17.21 1.27
C ARG A 110 8.58 -18.05 1.56
N ASP A 111 9.21 -17.84 2.70
CA ASP A 111 10.54 -18.37 2.98
C ASP A 111 10.49 -19.84 3.45
N GLU A 112 9.48 -20.22 4.24
CA GLU A 112 9.30 -21.59 4.76
C GLU A 112 8.41 -22.47 3.86
N GLU A 113 7.34 -21.91 3.30
CA GLU A 113 6.32 -22.68 2.56
C GLU A 113 6.39 -22.47 1.03
N GLY A 114 7.19 -21.51 0.54
CA GLY A 114 7.24 -21.15 -0.88
C GLY A 114 5.93 -20.54 -1.41
N VAL A 115 5.05 -20.10 -0.53
CA VAL A 115 3.69 -19.62 -0.85
C VAL A 115 3.71 -18.09 -1.00
N MET A 116 3.59 -17.60 -2.24
CA MET A 116 3.58 -16.17 -2.53
C MET A 116 2.16 -15.63 -2.52
N THR A 117 1.74 -15.03 -1.40
CA THR A 117 0.36 -14.55 -1.23
C THR A 117 0.27 -13.03 -1.02
N PRO A 118 -0.79 -12.37 -1.52
CA PRO A 118 -1.02 -10.96 -1.22
C PRO A 118 -1.30 -10.76 0.27
N ARG A 119 -0.71 -9.73 0.88
CA ARG A 119 -0.96 -9.37 2.29
C ARG A 119 -2.45 -9.22 2.60
N LYS A 120 -3.23 -8.64 1.68
CA LYS A 120 -4.68 -8.48 1.83
C LYS A 120 -5.42 -9.82 2.02
N LEU A 121 -4.96 -10.88 1.34
CA LEU A 121 -5.58 -12.20 1.45
C LEU A 121 -5.25 -12.85 2.79
N ILE A 122 -3.98 -12.76 3.24
CA ILE A 122 -3.54 -13.19 4.58
C ILE A 122 -4.34 -12.44 5.66
N LEU A 123 -4.44 -11.11 5.54
CA LEU A 123 -5.17 -10.29 6.50
C LEU A 123 -6.66 -10.65 6.54
N ARG A 124 -7.29 -10.92 5.39
CA ARG A 124 -8.68 -11.37 5.33
C ARG A 124 -8.84 -12.71 6.08
N TYR A 125 -7.98 -13.68 5.81
CA TYR A 125 -7.95 -14.96 6.51
C TYR A 125 -7.77 -14.80 8.03
N MET A 126 -6.82 -13.95 8.47
CA MET A 126 -6.57 -13.70 9.88
C MET A 126 -7.75 -13.01 10.59
N ASN A 127 -8.47 -12.10 9.92
CA ASN A 127 -9.67 -11.49 10.50
C ASN A 127 -10.81 -12.49 10.66
N GLU A 128 -10.95 -13.45 9.73
CA GLU A 128 -11.99 -14.47 9.78
C GLU A 128 -11.73 -15.52 10.87
N HIS A 129 -10.48 -15.97 11.03
CA HIS A 129 -10.13 -17.06 11.93
C HIS A 129 -9.51 -16.62 13.27
N TYR A 130 -8.89 -15.44 13.33
CA TYR A 130 -8.17 -14.93 14.52
C TYR A 130 -8.47 -13.44 14.81
N PRO A 131 -9.75 -13.00 14.84
CA PRO A 131 -10.11 -11.59 14.95
C PRO A 131 -9.52 -10.90 16.19
N ASN A 132 -9.51 -11.59 17.33
CA ASN A 132 -8.97 -11.06 18.59
C ASN A 132 -7.49 -10.71 18.49
N LYS A 133 -6.71 -11.47 17.72
CA LYS A 133 -5.28 -11.22 17.53
C LYS A 133 -5.04 -10.03 16.60
N VAL A 134 -5.83 -9.90 15.54
CA VAL A 134 -5.74 -8.74 14.64
C VAL A 134 -6.10 -7.46 15.40
N LEU A 135 -7.12 -7.50 16.26
CA LEU A 135 -7.49 -6.38 17.12
C LEU A 135 -6.37 -6.03 18.11
N ALA A 136 -5.77 -7.01 18.77
CA ALA A 136 -4.64 -6.80 19.67
C ALA A 136 -3.44 -6.16 18.93
N HIS A 137 -3.10 -6.65 17.74
CA HIS A 137 -1.99 -6.07 16.96
C HIS A 137 -2.26 -4.62 16.55
N LYS A 138 -3.50 -4.32 16.12
CA LYS A 138 -3.90 -2.94 15.79
C LYS A 138 -3.81 -2.02 17.00
N TYR A 139 -4.12 -2.53 18.19
CA TYR A 139 -3.96 -1.81 19.45
C TYR A 139 -2.49 -1.49 19.72
N TYR A 140 -1.58 -2.47 19.64
CA TYR A 140 -0.16 -2.27 19.91
C TYR A 140 0.58 -1.46 18.82
N GLU A 141 0.32 -1.70 17.53
CA GLU A 141 0.86 -0.84 16.44
C GLU A 141 0.37 0.61 16.59
N GLY A 142 -0.83 0.79 17.12
CA GLY A 142 -1.36 2.11 17.43
C GLY A 142 -0.54 2.82 18.51
N LEU A 143 -0.13 2.10 19.55
CA LEU A 143 0.67 2.62 20.66
C LEU A 143 2.07 3.03 20.20
N ASP A 144 2.77 2.17 19.45
CA ASP A 144 4.14 2.44 19.01
C ASP A 144 4.23 3.60 18.01
N ASN A 145 3.20 3.81 17.19
CA ASN A 145 3.17 4.92 16.24
C ASN A 145 2.70 6.25 16.87
N GLY A 146 2.48 6.30 18.19
CA GLY A 146 1.96 7.49 18.89
C GLY A 146 0.54 7.89 18.45
N LEU A 147 -0.14 7.01 17.70
CA LEU A 147 -1.50 7.20 17.19
C LEU A 147 -2.56 6.79 18.21
N TYR A 148 -2.17 6.03 19.23
CA TYR A 148 -2.99 5.67 20.36
C TYR A 148 -2.23 5.97 21.65
N ASN A 149 -2.83 6.75 22.54
CA ASN A 149 -2.49 6.70 23.95
C ASN A 149 -3.25 5.50 24.56
N PRO A 150 -2.62 4.67 25.41
CA PRO A 150 -3.30 3.52 26.02
C PRO A 150 -4.52 3.93 26.86
N ASP A 151 -4.56 5.18 27.33
CA ASP A 151 -5.69 5.81 28.02
C ASP A 151 -6.90 6.13 27.11
N ASP A 152 -6.77 6.09 25.77
CA ASP A 152 -7.79 6.61 24.85
C ASP A 152 -8.78 5.57 24.32
N THR A 153 -8.63 4.30 24.68
CA THR A 153 -9.14 3.20 23.84
C THR A 153 -10.60 2.81 24.02
N LEU A 154 -11.32 3.43 24.96
CA LEU A 154 -12.79 3.36 25.02
C LEU A 154 -13.48 4.72 25.21
N GLU A 155 -12.72 5.78 25.49
CA GLU A 155 -13.25 7.05 25.97
C GLU A 155 -13.35 8.17 24.91
N ARG A 156 -12.62 8.08 23.79
CA ARG A 156 -12.51 9.19 22.83
C ARG A 156 -13.22 9.00 21.49
N ARG A 157 -14.40 8.38 21.43
CA ARG A 157 -15.31 8.70 20.31
C ARG A 157 -15.69 10.19 20.47
N PRO A 158 -15.63 11.01 19.41
CA PRO A 158 -16.02 12.43 19.50
C PRO A 158 -17.38 12.60 20.18
N ASP A 159 -18.31 11.69 19.89
CA ASP A 159 -19.65 11.66 20.48
C ASP A 159 -19.65 11.39 21.99
N ASN A 160 -18.71 10.59 22.52
CA ASN A 160 -18.64 10.25 23.94
C ASN A 160 -18.24 11.46 24.80
N ILE A 161 -17.39 12.35 24.27
CA ILE A 161 -16.99 13.60 24.96
C ILE A 161 -18.21 14.49 25.22
N PHE A 162 -19.15 14.54 24.27
CA PHE A 162 -20.40 15.29 24.43
C PHE A 162 -21.43 14.56 25.29
N GLN A 163 -21.45 13.22 25.27
CA GLN A 163 -22.45 12.42 26.00
C GLN A 163 -22.09 12.18 27.48
N GLN A 164 -20.81 12.25 27.86
CA GLN A 164 -20.34 11.94 29.22
C GLN A 164 -19.44 13.05 29.81
N SER A 165 -19.75 14.32 29.53
CA SER A 165 -18.91 15.47 29.92
C SER A 165 -18.53 15.52 31.42
N GLU A 166 -19.40 15.02 32.31
CA GLU A 166 -19.17 14.91 33.76
C GLU A 166 -17.93 14.08 34.10
N ARG A 167 -17.60 13.08 33.27
CA ARG A 167 -16.46 12.17 33.49
C ARG A 167 -15.11 12.86 33.36
N TRP A 168 -15.03 13.90 32.55
CA TRP A 168 -13.78 14.62 32.27
C TRP A 168 -13.70 15.98 32.95
N ASN A 169 -14.62 16.28 33.87
CA ASN A 169 -14.66 17.56 34.57
C ASN A 169 -14.67 18.77 33.60
N PHE A 170 -15.19 18.58 32.38
CA PHE A 170 -15.36 19.68 31.44
C PHE A 170 -16.45 20.59 31.97
N THR A 171 -16.06 21.79 32.39
CA THR A 171 -17.01 22.86 32.63
C THR A 171 -17.39 23.41 31.26
N ASP A 172 -18.66 23.33 30.88
CA ASP A 172 -19.13 23.91 29.63
C ASP A 172 -18.98 25.44 29.69
N PHE A 173 -17.94 25.97 29.05
CA PHE A 173 -17.73 27.40 28.90
C PHE A 173 -18.51 27.94 27.70
N LEU A 174 -19.77 27.52 27.52
CA LEU A 174 -20.64 28.04 26.48
C LEU A 174 -20.80 29.56 26.67
N VAL A 175 -19.96 30.32 26.00
CA VAL A 175 -20.07 31.78 25.96
C VAL A 175 -21.27 32.08 25.08
N LYS A 176 -22.40 32.41 25.71
CA LYS A 176 -23.58 32.90 25.00
C LYS A 176 -23.26 34.26 24.40
N VAL A 177 -22.83 34.27 23.14
CA VAL A 177 -22.54 35.52 22.43
C VAL A 177 -23.86 36.15 21.98
N HIS A 178 -24.13 37.36 22.45
CA HIS A 178 -25.28 38.14 22.02
C HIS A 178 -25.04 38.66 20.59
N MET A 179 -25.93 38.30 19.65
CA MET A 179 -25.75 38.58 18.21
C MET A 179 -25.46 40.06 17.88
N PRO A 180 -26.12 41.06 18.50
CA PRO A 180 -25.77 42.47 18.30
C PRO A 180 -24.30 42.83 18.56
N TYR A 181 -23.60 42.13 19.45
CA TYR A 181 -22.16 42.38 19.67
C TYR A 181 -21.31 41.84 18.53
N LEU A 182 -21.68 40.69 17.94
CA LEU A 182 -21.01 40.21 16.73
C LEU A 182 -21.20 41.17 15.57
N GLN A 183 -22.37 41.79 15.45
CA GLN A 183 -22.60 42.80 14.43
C GLN A 183 -21.69 44.02 14.62
N GLN A 184 -21.50 44.51 15.86
CA GLN A 184 -20.56 45.59 16.13
C GLN A 184 -19.10 45.21 15.81
N VAL A 185 -18.72 43.97 16.12
CA VAL A 185 -17.39 43.43 15.76
C VAL A 185 -17.24 43.34 14.24
N TRP A 186 -18.28 42.90 13.53
CA TRP A 186 -18.29 42.85 12.06
C TRP A 186 -18.21 44.25 11.44
N GLU A 187 -18.99 45.20 11.90
CA GLU A 187 -18.93 46.58 11.40
C GLU A 187 -17.54 47.20 11.65
N LYS A 188 -16.93 46.90 12.81
CA LYS A 188 -15.63 47.46 13.20
C LYS A 188 -14.43 46.82 12.48
N TYR A 189 -14.43 45.49 12.30
CA TYR A 189 -13.25 44.75 11.81
C TYR A 189 -13.49 44.03 10.47
N ALA A 190 -14.74 43.87 10.06
CA ALA A 190 -15.14 43.16 8.86
C ALA A 190 -16.06 44.02 7.97
N CYS A 191 -15.66 45.28 7.75
CA CYS A 191 -16.41 46.18 6.89
C CYS A 191 -16.61 45.50 5.51
N PRO A 192 -17.85 45.35 5.02
CA PRO A 192 -18.14 44.61 3.78
C PRO A 192 -17.44 45.16 2.52
N GLY A 193 -17.02 46.43 2.54
CA GLY A 193 -16.25 47.05 1.45
C GLY A 193 -14.74 46.93 1.58
N HIS A 194 -14.23 46.16 2.56
CA HIS A 194 -12.80 46.01 2.75
C HIS A 194 -12.20 45.02 1.74
N LYS A 195 -11.11 45.43 1.05
CA LYS A 195 -10.46 44.64 -0.03
C LYS A 195 -10.02 43.23 0.36
N VAL A 196 -9.85 42.95 1.67
CA VAL A 196 -9.56 41.59 2.16
C VAL A 196 -10.70 40.60 1.84
N TYR A 197 -11.92 41.11 1.64
CA TYR A 197 -13.08 40.33 1.23
C TYR A 197 -13.23 40.22 -0.29
N ASP A 198 -12.38 40.89 -1.08
CA ASP A 198 -12.23 40.67 -2.52
C ASP A 198 -11.38 39.40 -2.77
N LEU A 199 -11.77 38.29 -2.12
CA LEU A 199 -11.09 36.98 -2.20
C LEU A 199 -11.09 36.41 -3.63
N VAL A 200 -11.94 36.97 -4.49
CA VAL A 200 -12.12 36.55 -5.87
C VAL A 200 -11.98 37.78 -6.78
N PRO A 201 -10.98 37.82 -7.68
CA PRO A 201 -10.87 38.87 -8.68
C PRO A 201 -12.19 39.06 -9.44
N PRO A 202 -12.67 40.30 -9.66
CA PRO A 202 -13.96 40.54 -10.32
C PRO A 202 -14.12 39.85 -11.67
N ALA A 203 -13.03 39.76 -12.44
CA ALA A 203 -13.01 39.06 -13.73
C ALA A 203 -13.28 37.55 -13.59
N PHE A 204 -12.71 36.91 -12.56
CA PHE A 204 -12.96 35.50 -12.28
C PHE A 204 -14.38 35.30 -11.75
N ASN A 205 -14.86 36.17 -10.85
CA ASN A 205 -16.21 36.07 -10.32
C ASN A 205 -17.28 36.18 -11.41
N ALA A 206 -17.07 37.06 -12.41
CA ALA A 206 -17.95 37.17 -13.58
C ALA A 206 -17.97 35.89 -14.41
N GLN A 207 -16.81 35.27 -14.66
CA GLN A 207 -16.71 34.01 -15.39
C GLN A 207 -17.33 32.84 -14.62
N ALA A 208 -17.05 32.71 -13.32
CA ALA A 208 -17.61 31.68 -12.48
C ALA A 208 -19.14 31.83 -12.37
N SER A 209 -19.65 33.05 -12.21
CA SER A 209 -21.09 33.31 -12.19
C SER A 209 -21.77 32.97 -13.51
N ALA A 210 -21.15 33.30 -14.65
CA ALA A 210 -21.65 32.92 -15.97
C ALA A 210 -21.66 31.39 -16.14
N PHE A 211 -20.58 30.71 -15.75
CA PHE A 211 -20.48 29.26 -15.75
C PHE A 211 -21.57 28.60 -14.88
N PHE A 212 -21.79 29.09 -13.66
CA PHE A 212 -22.84 28.55 -12.78
C PHE A 212 -24.26 28.83 -13.29
N ALA A 213 -24.49 29.97 -13.94
CA ALA A 213 -25.77 30.27 -14.57
C ALA A 213 -26.04 29.33 -15.76
N GLU A 214 -25.02 29.02 -16.54
CA GLU A 214 -25.07 28.06 -17.65
C GLU A 214 -25.23 26.60 -17.16
N SER A 215 -24.50 26.22 -16.09
CA SER A 215 -24.49 24.85 -15.57
C SER A 215 -25.73 24.48 -14.77
N ARG A 216 -26.49 25.45 -14.24
CA ARG A 216 -27.77 25.20 -13.52
C ARG A 216 -28.86 24.57 -14.41
N TYR A 217 -28.66 24.51 -15.72
CA TYR A 217 -29.56 23.83 -16.67
C TYR A 217 -29.00 22.52 -17.24
N LEU A 218 -27.77 22.12 -16.89
CA LEU A 218 -27.28 20.80 -17.28
C LEU A 218 -27.96 19.76 -16.40
N ALA A 219 -29.02 19.15 -16.93
CA ALA A 219 -29.64 17.98 -16.34
C ALA A 219 -28.54 16.95 -16.07
N VAL A 220 -28.26 16.70 -14.80
CA VAL A 220 -27.29 15.69 -14.37
C VAL A 220 -27.87 14.34 -14.78
N THR A 221 -27.51 13.87 -15.97
CA THR A 221 -27.81 12.51 -16.39
C THR A 221 -26.86 11.60 -15.63
N ASN A 222 -27.34 10.99 -14.56
CA ASN A 222 -26.61 9.91 -13.91
C ASN A 222 -26.40 8.79 -14.94
N ASN A 223 -25.14 8.45 -15.22
CA ASN A 223 -24.80 7.29 -16.04
C ASN A 223 -25.24 6.03 -15.28
N THR A 224 -26.43 5.52 -15.57
CA THR A 224 -26.82 4.16 -15.21
C THR A 224 -26.08 3.19 -16.13
N ALA A 225 -25.04 2.57 -15.58
CA ALA A 225 -24.37 1.39 -16.11
C ALA A 225 -24.67 0.20 -15.18
#